data_AF-A0A843IAK2-F1
#
_entry.id   AF-A0A843IAK2-F1
#
_cell.length_a   1.000
_cell.length_b   1.000
_cell.length_c   1.000
_cell.angle_alpha   90.00
_cell.angle_beta   90.00
_cell.angle_gamma   90.00
#
_symmetry.space_group_name_H-M   'P 1'
#
loop_
_entity.id
_entity.type
_entity.pdbx_description
1 polymer ?
#
loop_
_entity_poly.entity_id
_entity_poly.type
_entity_poly.pdbx_seq_one_letter_code
_entity_poly.pdbx_strand_id
1 'polypeptide(L)'
;MRGNDLTEKFKAAFARRGRSIVLAYDHGIEHGPTDFLDNPDSADPEYILKVAREAELDGVVFQRGVAEKYYDGSVPLILKLNGKTSLYSGAPISAPNCTGEEAVSLGSLA
;
A
#
# COMPACT_ATOMS: atom_id res chain seq x y z
N MET A 1 -11.05 -1.48 31.14
CA MET A 1 -10.88 -2.30 29.92
C MET A 1 -10.53 -1.35 28.77
N ARG A 2 -9.25 -1.17 28.44
CA ARG A 2 -8.83 -0.38 27.27
C ARG A 2 -8.93 -1.31 26.06
N GLY A 3 -10.06 -1.26 25.37
CA GLY A 3 -10.41 -2.20 24.31
C GLY A 3 -9.58 -1.98 23.04
N ASN A 4 -9.47 -3.07 22.27
CA ASN A 4 -8.96 -3.18 20.90
C ASN A 4 -9.70 -2.24 19.92
N ASP A 5 -9.56 -0.92 20.03
CA ASP A 5 -10.07 -0.01 19.00
C ASP A 5 -9.09 0.03 17.82
N LEU A 6 -9.47 -0.61 16.71
CA LEU A 6 -8.71 -0.59 15.47
C LEU A 6 -8.51 0.83 14.94
N THR A 7 -9.42 1.75 15.25
CA THR A 7 -9.32 3.17 14.87
C THR A 7 -8.15 3.84 15.56
N GLU A 8 -8.02 3.66 16.88
CA GLU A 8 -6.90 4.23 17.63
C GLU A 8 -5.57 3.57 17.26
N LYS A 9 -5.57 2.26 16.95
CA LYS A 9 -4.40 1.56 16.40
C LYS A 9 -3.99 2.14 15.04
N PHE A 10 -4.96 2.36 14.15
CA PHE A 10 -4.71 2.97 12.84
C PHE A 10 -4.13 4.38 12.99
N LYS A 11 -4.72 5.23 13.85
CA LYS A 11 -4.21 6.58 14.10
C LYS A 11 -2.79 6.57 14.69
N ALA A 12 -2.51 5.64 15.61
CA ALA A 12 -1.19 5.50 16.20
C ALA A 12 -0.11 5.14 15.15
N ALA A 13 -0.46 4.33 14.15
CA ALA A 13 0.45 3.93 13.08
C ALA A 13 0.53 4.97 11.94
N PHE A 14 -0.61 5.48 11.46
CA PHE A 14 -0.72 6.23 10.21
C PHE A 14 -1.11 7.71 10.38
N ALA A 15 -1.35 8.20 11.59
CA ALA A 15 -1.76 9.59 11.82
C ALA A 15 -1.13 10.20 13.08
N ARG A 16 0.14 9.85 13.37
CA ARG A 16 0.87 10.26 14.58
C ARG A 16 0.97 11.77 14.79
N ARG A 17 0.80 12.56 13.73
CA ARG A 17 0.84 14.05 13.73
C ARG A 17 -0.56 14.68 13.74
N GLY A 18 -1.62 13.89 13.97
CA GLY A 18 -3.01 14.34 13.93
C GLY A 18 -3.63 14.45 12.53
N ARG A 19 -2.82 14.26 11.48
CA ARG A 19 -3.21 14.09 10.08
C ARG A 19 -2.37 12.97 9.46
N SER A 20 -2.79 12.47 8.30
CA SER A 20 -2.17 11.34 7.61
C SER A 20 -1.89 11.68 6.15
N ILE A 21 -0.71 11.28 5.66
CA ILE A 21 -0.39 11.20 4.25
C ILE A 21 0.15 9.78 3.98
N VAL A 22 -0.51 9.05 3.09
CA VAL A 22 -0.12 7.69 2.68
C VAL A 22 0.18 7.72 1.18
N LEU A 23 1.31 7.14 0.78
CA LEU A 23 1.71 7.04 -0.63
C LEU A 23 1.12 5.78 -1.26
N ALA A 24 0.11 5.95 -2.11
CA ALA A 24 -0.54 4.84 -2.80
C ALA A 24 0.31 4.33 -3.99
N TYR A 25 0.46 3.01 -4.08
CA TYR A 25 1.26 2.34 -5.11
C TYR A 25 0.63 1.00 -5.57
N ASP A 26 -0.68 1.01 -5.85
CA ASP A 26 -1.43 -0.11 -6.44
C ASP A 26 -1.77 0.08 -7.93
N HIS A 27 -1.39 1.22 -8.52
CA HIS A 27 -1.67 1.59 -9.92
C HIS A 27 -1.06 0.65 -10.94
N GLY A 28 0.05 -0.04 -10.62
CA GLY A 28 0.64 -1.04 -11.51
C GLY A 28 -0.32 -2.16 -11.93
N ILE A 29 -1.27 -2.57 -11.07
CA ILE A 29 -2.34 -3.51 -11.45
C ILE A 29 -3.60 -2.78 -11.93
N GLU A 30 -3.99 -1.67 -11.29
CA GLU A 30 -5.24 -0.97 -11.59
C GLU A 30 -5.24 -0.30 -12.97
N HIS A 31 -4.12 0.33 -13.34
CA HIS A 31 -3.97 1.10 -14.58
C HIS A 31 -2.92 0.50 -15.53
N GLY A 32 -1.96 -0.25 -14.99
CA GLY A 32 -0.79 -0.72 -15.74
C GLY A 32 0.39 0.26 -15.65
N PRO A 33 1.49 0.00 -16.36
CA PRO A 33 2.73 0.76 -16.19
C PRO A 33 2.76 2.10 -16.94
N THR A 34 1.68 2.48 -17.63
CA THR A 34 1.61 3.74 -18.39
C THR A 34 1.78 4.95 -17.50
N ASP A 35 1.32 4.87 -16.26
CA ASP A 35 1.42 5.94 -15.26
C ASP A 35 2.88 6.20 -14.83
N PHE A 36 3.79 5.26 -15.10
CA PHE A 36 5.22 5.39 -14.77
C PHE A 36 6.05 6.06 -15.86
N LEU A 37 5.47 6.32 -17.05
CA LEU A 37 6.24 6.86 -18.18
C LEU A 37 6.72 8.30 -17.96
N ASP A 38 5.93 9.11 -17.23
CA ASP A 38 6.28 10.51 -16.93
C ASP A 38 7.46 10.61 -15.95
N ASN A 39 7.62 9.62 -15.08
CA ASN A 39 8.76 9.48 -14.19
C ASN A 39 9.20 8.01 -14.10
N PRO A 40 10.14 7.54 -14.94
CA PRO A 40 10.51 6.13 -15.02
C PRO A 40 10.99 5.51 -13.70
N ASP A 41 11.61 6.29 -12.82
CA ASP A 41 12.03 5.82 -11.49
C ASP A 41 10.83 5.37 -10.64
N SER A 42 9.63 5.92 -10.90
CA SER A 42 8.42 5.52 -10.20
C SER A 42 7.95 4.10 -10.51
N ALA A 43 8.52 3.42 -11.52
CA ALA A 43 8.26 2.01 -11.76
C ALA A 43 8.96 1.09 -10.73
N ASP A 44 9.98 1.59 -10.02
CA ASP A 44 10.75 0.85 -9.03
C ASP A 44 10.18 1.04 -7.61
N PRO A 45 9.67 -0.01 -6.95
CA PRO A 45 9.18 0.09 -5.58
C PRO A 45 10.23 0.54 -4.56
N GLU A 46 11.53 0.32 -4.79
CA GLU A 46 12.59 0.81 -3.89
C GLU A 46 12.67 2.34 -3.92
N TYR A 47 12.50 2.94 -5.09
CA TYR A 47 12.38 4.40 -5.24
C TYR A 47 11.17 4.94 -4.47
N ILE A 48 10.03 4.23 -4.52
CA ILE A 48 8.80 4.64 -3.82
C ILE A 48 8.98 4.58 -2.29
N LEU A 49 9.60 3.53 -1.77
CA LEU A 49 9.94 3.43 -0.35
C LEU A 49 10.90 4.55 0.08
N LYS A 50 11.91 4.85 -0.75
CA LYS A 50 12.82 5.98 -0.52
C LYS A 50 12.07 7.30 -0.44
N VAL A 51 11.19 7.60 -1.40
CA VAL A 51 10.37 8.82 -1.39
C VAL A 51 9.51 8.90 -0.13
N ALA A 52 8.82 7.83 0.23
CA ALA A 52 7.96 7.81 1.42
C ALA A 52 8.75 8.05 2.71
N ARG A 53 9.94 7.47 2.82
CA ARG A 53 10.84 7.66 3.97
C ARG A 53 11.40 9.08 4.02
N GLU A 54 11.94 9.59 2.92
CA GLU A 54 12.59 10.92 2.86
C GLU A 54 11.59 12.06 3.06
N ALA A 55 10.34 11.90 2.63
CA ALA A 55 9.26 12.85 2.89
C ALA A 55 8.56 12.62 4.24
N GLU A 56 9.05 11.67 5.05
CA GLU A 56 8.46 11.28 6.34
C GLU A 56 6.94 11.01 6.27
N LEU A 57 6.48 10.31 5.24
CA LEU A 57 5.07 9.97 5.07
C LEU A 57 4.61 8.96 6.14
N ASP A 58 3.31 8.87 6.35
CA ASP A 58 2.74 8.01 7.40
C ASP A 58 2.56 6.56 6.95
N GLY A 59 2.64 6.27 5.65
CA GLY A 59 2.52 4.91 5.14
C GLY A 59 2.69 4.78 3.63
N VAL A 60 2.76 3.52 3.17
CA VAL A 60 2.68 3.13 1.76
C VAL A 60 1.54 2.13 1.55
N VAL A 61 0.96 2.11 0.35
CA VAL A 61 -0.02 1.07 -0.05
C VAL A 61 0.57 0.19 -1.13
N PHE A 62 0.68 -1.11 -0.88
CA PHE A 62 1.17 -2.10 -1.85
C PHE A 62 0.20 -3.25 -2.07
N GLN A 63 0.26 -3.83 -3.27
CA GLN A 63 -0.27 -5.16 -3.56
C GLN A 63 0.68 -6.24 -3.01
N ARG A 64 0.17 -7.47 -2.81
CA ARG A 64 0.93 -8.57 -2.19
C ARG A 64 2.30 -8.84 -2.82
N GLY A 65 2.40 -8.79 -4.15
CA GLY A 65 3.65 -9.10 -4.86
C GLY A 65 4.72 -8.03 -4.68
N VAL A 66 4.30 -6.77 -4.63
CA VAL A 66 5.22 -5.65 -4.34
C VAL A 66 5.70 -5.73 -2.90
N ALA A 67 4.78 -5.99 -1.96
CA ALA A 67 5.14 -6.15 -0.55
C ALA A 67 6.11 -7.32 -0.34
N GLU A 68 5.81 -8.51 -0.87
CA GLU A 68 6.67 -9.70 -0.72
C GLU A 68 8.09 -9.49 -1.26
N LYS A 69 8.25 -8.74 -2.35
CA LYS A 69 9.54 -8.60 -3.03
C LYS A 69 10.36 -7.40 -2.59
N TYR A 70 9.72 -6.31 -2.17
CA TYR A 70 10.41 -5.03 -1.97
C TYR A 70 10.19 -4.40 -0.59
N TYR A 71 9.17 -4.82 0.16
CA TYR A 71 8.91 -4.18 1.45
C TYR A 71 10.01 -4.50 2.46
N ASP A 72 10.61 -3.45 3.02
CA ASP A 72 11.76 -3.52 3.92
C ASP A 72 11.42 -3.14 5.37
N GLY A 73 10.14 -2.86 5.66
CA GLY A 73 9.69 -2.41 6.98
C GLY A 73 10.05 -0.96 7.32
N SER A 74 10.58 -0.17 6.38
CA SER A 74 11.06 1.20 6.66
C SER A 74 9.94 2.23 6.84
N VAL A 75 8.73 1.94 6.35
CA VAL A 75 7.54 2.81 6.40
C VAL A 75 6.31 1.94 6.68
N PRO A 76 5.31 2.37 7.48
CA PRO A 76 4.10 1.57 7.72
C PRO A 76 3.39 1.11 6.44
N LEU A 77 3.05 -0.18 6.36
CA LEU A 77 2.39 -0.78 5.21
C LEU A 77 0.88 -0.93 5.41
N ILE A 78 0.12 -0.49 4.41
CA ILE A 78 -1.26 -0.91 4.16
C ILE A 78 -1.24 -1.90 2.99
N LEU A 79 -1.74 -3.11 3.19
CA LEU A 79 -1.78 -4.11 2.12
C LEU A 79 -3.12 -4.06 1.38
N LYS A 80 -3.08 -3.70 0.11
CA LYS A 80 -4.25 -3.66 -0.77
C LYS A 80 -4.62 -5.10 -1.18
N LEU A 81 -5.60 -5.68 -0.49
CA LEU A 81 -5.92 -7.11 -0.63
C LEU A 81 -6.53 -7.51 -1.98
N ASN A 82 -7.16 -6.58 -2.69
CA ASN A 82 -7.81 -6.82 -3.98
C ASN A 82 -7.25 -5.94 -5.10
N GLY A 83 -7.45 -6.38 -6.34
CA GLY A 83 -7.10 -5.59 -7.51
C GLY A 83 -7.89 -6.06 -8.73
N LYS A 84 -8.12 -5.13 -9.65
CA LYS A 84 -8.61 -5.39 -11.01
C LYS A 84 -7.74 -4.61 -12.00
N THR A 85 -7.92 -4.86 -13.29
CA THR A 85 -7.21 -4.12 -14.34
C THR A 85 -8.16 -3.17 -15.09
N SER A 86 -7.60 -2.13 -15.69
CA SER A 86 -8.30 -1.24 -16.62
C SER A 86 -8.75 -1.93 -17.91
N LEU A 87 -8.19 -3.10 -18.22
CA LEU A 87 -8.54 -3.91 -19.39
C LEU A 87 -9.93 -4.56 -19.27
N TYR A 88 -10.45 -4.71 -18.05
CA TYR A 88 -11.73 -5.35 -17.80
C TYR A 88 -12.91 -4.40 -18.09
N SER A 89 -13.83 -4.82 -18.97
CA SER A 89 -14.95 -4.00 -19.45
C SER A 89 -16.33 -4.43 -18.93
N GLY A 90 -16.38 -5.35 -17.96
CA GLY A 90 -17.64 -5.80 -17.35
C GLY A 90 -18.09 -4.90 -16.19
N ALA A 91 -19.09 -5.37 -15.42
CA ALA A 91 -19.53 -4.66 -14.22
C ALA A 91 -18.39 -4.58 -13.17
N PRO A 92 -18.15 -3.43 -12.52
CA PRO A 92 -17.01 -3.25 -11.62
C PRO A 92 -16.92 -4.34 -10.55
N ILE A 93 -15.83 -5.10 -10.58
CA ILE A 93 -15.51 -6.15 -9.61
C ILE A 93 -14.00 -6.20 -9.38
N SER A 94 -13.58 -6.38 -8.13
CA SER A 94 -12.18 -6.48 -7.72
C SER A 94 -12.06 -7.54 -6.63
N ALA A 95 -11.61 -8.73 -7.02
CA ALA A 95 -11.51 -9.88 -6.13
C ALA A 95 -10.22 -9.81 -5.29
N PRO A 96 -10.25 -10.32 -4.05
CA PRO A 96 -9.04 -10.42 -3.24
C PRO A 96 -8.04 -11.39 -3.86
N ASN A 97 -6.77 -10.99 -3.91
CA ASN A 97 -5.63 -11.82 -4.31
C ASN A 97 -4.73 -12.17 -3.11
N CYS A 98 -5.04 -11.63 -1.92
CA CYS A 98 -4.32 -11.84 -0.67
C CYS A 98 -5.31 -11.99 0.50
N THR A 99 -5.00 -12.87 1.45
CA THR A 99 -5.74 -13.02 2.70
C THR A 99 -5.24 -12.03 3.77
N GLY A 100 -6.02 -11.82 4.82
CA GLY A 100 -5.58 -11.03 5.98
C GLY A 100 -4.42 -11.68 6.74
N GLU A 101 -4.35 -13.01 6.79
CA GLU A 101 -3.24 -13.73 7.43
C GLU A 101 -1.93 -13.54 6.66
N GLU A 102 -1.97 -13.64 5.33
CA GLU A 102 -0.82 -13.31 4.46
C GLU A 102 -0.43 -11.84 4.59
N ALA A 103 -1.40 -10.93 4.74
CA ALA A 103 -1.09 -9.52 4.93
C ALA A 103 -0.30 -9.26 6.22
N VAL A 104 -0.68 -9.94 7.30
CA VAL A 104 0.06 -9.88 8.58
C VAL A 104 1.45 -10.49 8.42
N SER A 105 1.61 -11.61 7.70
CA SER A 105 2.93 -12.22 7.49
C SER A 105 3.86 -11.37 6.63
N LEU A 106 3.31 -10.55 5.73
CA LEU A 106 4.03 -9.56 4.93
C LEU A 106 4.33 -8.25 5.68
N GLY A 107 4.00 -8.17 6.97
CA GLY A 107 4.30 -7.00 7.82
C GLY A 107 3.29 -5.85 7.68
N SER A 108 2.10 -6.10 7.14
CA SER A 108 1.04 -5.09 7.06
C SER A 108 0.52 -4.70 8.45
N LEU A 109 0.24 -3.41 8.61
CA LEU A 109 -0.40 -2.87 9.82
C LEU A 109 -1.89 -2.55 9.61
N ALA A 110 -2.33 -2.48 8.35
CA ALA A 110 -3.72 -2.28 7.94
C ALA A 110 -4.06 -2.98 6.61
#